data_AF-A0A1W0A9X7-F1
#
_entry.id   AF-A0A1W0A9X7-F1
#
_cell.length_a   1.000
_cell.length_b   1.000
_cell.length_c   1.000
_cell.angle_alpha   90.00
_cell.angle_beta   90.00
_cell.angle_gamma   90.00
#
_symmetry.space_group_name_H-M   'P 1'
#
loop_
_entity.id
_entity.type
_entity.pdbx_description
1 polymer ?
#
loop_
_entity_poly.entity_id
_entity_poly.type
_entity_poly.pdbx_seq_one_letter_code
_entity_poly.pdbx_strand_id
1 'polypeptide(L)'
;MNRNEFINALAQALRENEKSETQGKNEQEQAHEVYKALQYDFPQVSSENLVFLARNWHCGYQMSAKLFENALELSGKTAGGALVLVQCFFTPFLHEEMLDSFVIEKGKMTRNEEKMIYVLLHTSYAPLSLISMQEWKDFQVTEKCIEIAKKLLHWNCTTQEGMLLQLEWMRYLYLLRDRMLQFPQNCSDILPQMNKFFQDDTNGQIFNQHDILEIVQLLVELTRSKQITESLMSSSAILAIVQALLPKIIAQMDGMNSSTLIFAVAQLLLWCIQRKPIVWIPLLFEKGVLRMFLHYIGMLRDEEEAVKATLRLLVQCMLFNGEFARYLHQVPSMVKWTKNTYFQEKYRVEYALWTLSKLLVSPQEDPMAFYTLVPGFFPANCTTFLQARQALYDAVYATETFVAMKKSSLWTTWAAKDKLGISLSEFVPKLNGLFAYPMKEDATQEEYSKTESTFQLMLFDRLRKAIKQTIDGNSVGKLD
;
A
#
# COMPACT_ATOMS: atom_id res chain seq x y z
N MET A 1 -17.71 29.48 49.98
CA MET A 1 -17.67 28.59 48.81
C MET A 1 -17.99 29.43 47.59
N ASN A 2 -17.01 29.62 46.72
CA ASN A 2 -17.18 30.40 45.49
C ASN A 2 -17.99 29.58 44.47
N ARG A 3 -18.69 30.22 43.53
CA ARG A 3 -19.54 29.55 42.52
C ARG A 3 -18.81 28.44 41.76
N ASN A 4 -17.52 28.64 41.48
CA ASN A 4 -16.69 27.62 40.82
C ASN A 4 -16.34 26.43 41.72
N GLU A 5 -16.17 26.66 43.03
CA GLU A 5 -15.97 25.56 44.00
C GLU A 5 -17.25 24.75 44.17
N PHE A 6 -18.41 25.41 44.15
CA PHE A 6 -19.71 24.74 44.19
C PHE A 6 -19.98 23.91 42.93
N ILE A 7 -19.68 24.45 41.74
CA ILE A 7 -19.83 23.71 40.47
C ILE A 7 -18.90 22.49 40.44
N ASN A 8 -17.64 22.64 40.87
CA ASN A 8 -16.70 21.51 40.93
C ASN A 8 -17.11 20.46 41.97
N ALA A 9 -17.57 20.89 43.15
CA ALA A 9 -18.08 19.98 44.18
C ALA A 9 -19.36 19.26 43.74
N LEU A 10 -20.26 19.94 43.03
CA LEU A 10 -21.47 19.33 42.46
C LEU A 10 -21.13 18.33 41.36
N ALA A 11 -20.19 18.67 40.46
CA ALA A 11 -19.72 17.76 39.42
C ALA A 11 -19.02 16.53 40.01
N GLN A 12 -18.27 16.71 41.12
CA GLN A 12 -17.62 15.61 41.82
C GLN A 12 -18.65 14.72 42.56
N ALA A 13 -19.63 15.33 43.22
CA ALA A 13 -20.72 14.60 43.88
C ALA A 13 -21.60 13.84 42.89
N LEU A 14 -21.87 14.40 41.70
CA LEU A 14 -22.58 13.71 40.62
C LEU A 14 -21.79 12.50 40.09
N ARG A 15 -20.47 12.65 39.86
CA ARG A 15 -19.60 11.52 39.46
C ARG A 15 -19.51 10.45 40.55
N GLU A 16 -19.51 10.83 41.82
CA GLU A 16 -19.50 9.89 42.95
C GLU A 16 -20.86 9.17 43.07
N ASN A 17 -21.98 9.87 42.84
CA ASN A 17 -23.30 9.25 42.78
C ASN A 17 -23.45 8.30 41.59
N GLU A 18 -23.00 8.68 40.39
CA GLU A 18 -22.99 7.80 39.22
C GLU A 18 -22.16 6.54 39.47
N LYS A 19 -20.99 6.66 40.11
CA LYS A 19 -20.18 5.52 40.53
C LYS A 19 -20.89 4.64 41.56
N SER A 20 -21.65 5.26 42.48
CA SER A 20 -22.42 4.55 43.52
C SER A 20 -23.62 3.80 42.94
N GLU A 21 -24.31 4.37 41.94
CA GLU A 21 -25.44 3.71 41.25
C GLU A 21 -24.99 2.55 40.35
N THR A 22 -23.76 2.58 39.83
CA THR A 22 -23.18 1.45 39.09
C THR A 22 -22.66 0.32 39.99
N GLN A 23 -22.42 0.57 41.28
CA GLN A 23 -21.99 -0.46 42.23
C GLN A 23 -23.17 -1.34 42.66
N GLY A 24 -23.46 -2.37 41.88
CA GLY A 24 -24.46 -3.41 42.21
C GLY A 24 -25.33 -3.87 41.04
N LYS A 25 -25.26 -3.20 39.88
CA LYS A 25 -25.97 -3.60 38.66
C LYS A 25 -25.22 -4.72 37.95
N ASN A 26 -25.95 -5.69 37.41
CA ASN A 26 -25.35 -6.72 36.54
C ASN A 26 -24.82 -6.05 35.25
N GLU A 27 -23.73 -6.56 34.67
CA GLU A 27 -23.10 -5.97 33.48
C GLU A 27 -24.10 -5.82 32.33
N GLN A 28 -25.06 -6.75 32.21
CA GLN A 28 -26.13 -6.70 31.22
C GLN A 28 -27.15 -5.58 31.46
N GLU A 29 -27.48 -5.28 32.72
CA GLU A 29 -28.43 -4.23 33.07
C GLU A 29 -27.83 -2.85 32.79
N GLN A 30 -26.54 -2.68 33.13
CA GLN A 30 -25.81 -1.45 32.82
C GLN A 30 -25.70 -1.23 31.30
N ALA A 31 -25.39 -2.26 30.52
CA ALA A 31 -25.33 -2.14 29.07
C ALA A 31 -26.71 -1.82 28.46
N HIS A 32 -27.79 -2.39 29.01
CA HIS A 32 -29.16 -2.09 28.58
C HIS A 32 -29.59 -0.65 28.89
N GLU A 33 -29.19 -0.11 30.04
CA GLU A 33 -29.41 1.31 30.38
C GLU A 33 -28.68 2.23 29.40
N VAL A 34 -27.41 1.94 29.10
CA VAL A 34 -26.64 2.73 28.12
C VAL A 34 -27.25 2.62 26.72
N TYR A 35 -27.70 1.43 26.31
CA TYR A 35 -28.44 1.24 25.07
C TYR A 35 -29.70 2.12 25.01
N LYS A 36 -30.51 2.12 26.08
CA LYS A 36 -31.72 2.97 26.17
C LYS A 36 -31.36 4.45 26.14
N ALA A 37 -30.35 4.87 26.90
CA ALA A 37 -29.90 6.26 26.93
C ALA A 37 -29.43 6.71 25.54
N LEU A 38 -28.69 5.86 24.82
CA LEU A 38 -28.25 6.14 23.46
C LEU A 38 -29.43 6.22 22.48
N GLN A 39 -30.52 5.48 22.72
CA GLN A 39 -31.71 5.50 21.86
C GLN A 39 -32.67 6.66 22.17
N TYR A 40 -32.83 7.04 23.44
CA TYR A 40 -33.89 7.95 23.89
C TYR A 40 -33.37 9.25 24.52
N ASP A 41 -32.23 9.24 25.20
CA ASP A 41 -31.74 10.33 26.08
C ASP A 41 -30.42 10.98 25.57
N PHE A 42 -30.18 10.92 24.26
CA PHE A 42 -29.03 11.54 23.59
C PHE A 42 -28.99 13.08 23.82
N PRO A 43 -27.83 13.72 24.12
CA PRO A 43 -26.43 13.28 23.94
C PRO A 43 -25.63 12.96 25.23
N GLN A 44 -26.26 12.72 26.39
CA GLN A 44 -25.55 12.68 27.68
C GLN A 44 -24.73 11.41 27.98
N VAL A 45 -24.40 10.58 26.98
CA VAL A 45 -23.71 9.30 27.19
C VAL A 45 -22.19 9.49 27.23
N SER A 46 -21.55 9.07 28.33
CA SER A 46 -20.09 9.16 28.49
C SER A 46 -19.35 8.15 27.59
N SER A 47 -18.11 8.46 27.21
CA SER A 47 -17.29 7.56 26.37
C SER A 47 -17.04 6.20 27.05
N GLU A 48 -16.89 6.17 28.37
CA GLU A 48 -16.69 4.91 29.13
C GLU A 48 -17.92 4.01 29.04
N ASN A 49 -19.12 4.59 29.17
CA ASN A 49 -20.39 3.87 29.01
C ASN A 49 -20.55 3.34 27.57
N LEU A 50 -20.14 4.10 26.56
CA LEU A 50 -20.18 3.65 25.17
C LEU A 50 -19.22 2.48 24.91
N VAL A 51 -18.00 2.52 25.45
CA VAL A 51 -17.06 1.39 25.37
C VAL A 51 -17.66 0.16 26.06
N PHE A 52 -18.29 0.36 27.22
CA PHE A 52 -18.95 -0.71 27.96
C PHE A 52 -20.11 -1.35 27.17
N LEU A 53 -20.97 -0.53 26.55
CA LEU A 53 -22.03 -0.99 25.65
C LEU A 53 -21.44 -1.77 24.46
N ALA A 54 -20.39 -1.26 23.82
CA ALA A 54 -19.76 -1.91 22.67
C ALA A 54 -19.24 -3.32 23.03
N ARG A 55 -18.61 -3.49 24.20
CA ARG A 55 -18.11 -4.80 24.67
C ARG A 55 -19.23 -5.80 24.94
N ASN A 56 -20.40 -5.31 25.36
CA ASN A 56 -21.54 -6.12 25.70
C ASN A 56 -22.61 -6.18 24.59
N TRP A 57 -22.29 -5.72 23.37
CA TRP A 57 -23.25 -5.63 22.28
C TRP A 57 -23.90 -6.97 21.90
N HIS A 58 -23.24 -8.09 22.22
CA HIS A 58 -23.72 -9.45 21.97
C HIS A 58 -24.99 -9.83 22.75
N CYS A 59 -25.52 -8.98 23.63
CA CYS A 59 -26.72 -9.24 24.44
C CYS A 59 -28.07 -9.15 23.68
N GLY A 60 -28.08 -9.27 22.35
CA GLY A 60 -29.33 -9.33 21.56
C GLY A 60 -30.03 -7.97 21.37
N TYR A 61 -29.27 -6.87 21.37
CA TYR A 61 -29.83 -5.54 21.14
C TYR A 61 -30.35 -5.37 19.71
N GLN A 62 -31.56 -4.84 19.55
CA GLN A 62 -32.11 -4.51 18.25
C GLN A 62 -31.44 -3.26 17.67
N MET A 63 -31.17 -3.28 16.37
CA MET A 63 -30.52 -2.17 15.69
C MET A 63 -31.55 -1.20 15.09
N SER A 64 -31.91 -0.16 15.84
CA SER A 64 -32.80 0.89 15.31
C SER A 64 -32.04 1.97 14.52
N ALA A 65 -32.73 2.64 13.58
CA ALA A 65 -32.15 3.75 12.82
C ALA A 65 -31.61 4.87 13.72
N LYS A 66 -32.39 5.27 14.74
CA LYS A 66 -32.01 6.31 15.68
C LYS A 66 -30.75 5.97 16.47
N LEU A 67 -30.60 4.70 16.86
CA LEU A 67 -29.40 4.21 17.54
C LEU A 67 -28.16 4.33 16.64
N PHE A 68 -28.31 3.94 15.37
CA PHE A 68 -27.24 4.02 14.38
C PHE A 68 -26.83 5.47 14.08
N GLU A 69 -27.79 6.38 13.89
CA GLU A 69 -27.53 7.81 13.67
C GLU A 69 -26.82 8.46 14.86
N ASN A 70 -27.27 8.14 16.09
CA ASN A 70 -26.65 8.65 17.31
C ASN A 70 -25.22 8.10 17.50
N ALA A 71 -25.00 6.81 17.22
CA ALA A 71 -23.67 6.22 17.23
C ALA A 71 -22.76 6.84 16.16
N LEU A 72 -23.30 7.10 14.97
CA LEU A 72 -22.59 7.76 13.89
C LEU A 72 -22.15 9.18 14.28
N GLU A 73 -23.04 9.97 14.88
CA GLU A 73 -22.69 11.32 15.35
C GLU A 73 -21.58 11.28 16.42
N LEU A 74 -21.67 10.34 17.37
CA LEU A 74 -20.68 10.19 18.43
C LEU A 74 -19.34 9.63 17.94
N SER A 75 -19.35 8.84 16.87
CA SER A 75 -18.12 8.31 16.27
C SER A 75 -17.20 9.43 15.80
N GLY A 76 -17.74 10.57 15.33
CA GLY A 76 -16.97 11.75 14.97
C GLY A 76 -16.34 12.50 16.15
N LYS A 77 -16.76 12.19 17.38
CA LYS A 77 -16.41 12.97 18.58
C LYS A 77 -15.63 12.15 19.61
N THR A 78 -15.82 10.84 19.66
CA THR A 78 -15.30 9.98 20.73
C THR A 78 -14.91 8.58 20.22
N ALA A 79 -13.87 8.00 20.83
CA ALA A 79 -13.47 6.62 20.56
C ALA A 79 -14.57 5.61 20.94
N GLY A 80 -15.28 5.85 22.06
CA GLY A 80 -16.41 5.01 22.47
C GLY A 80 -17.55 5.00 21.44
N GLY A 81 -17.89 6.17 20.87
CA GLY A 81 -18.85 6.25 19.77
C GLY A 81 -18.41 5.50 18.53
N ALA A 82 -17.12 5.58 18.17
CA ALA A 82 -16.57 4.81 17.05
C ALA A 82 -16.64 3.29 17.30
N LEU A 83 -16.46 2.85 18.54
CA LEU A 83 -16.59 1.44 18.91
C LEU A 83 -18.01 0.91 18.87
N VAL A 84 -18.98 1.68 19.38
CA VAL A 84 -20.39 1.34 19.23
C VAL A 84 -20.75 1.30 17.75
N LEU A 85 -20.31 2.29 16.98
CA LEU A 85 -20.53 2.31 15.54
C LEU A 85 -19.90 1.10 14.86
N VAL A 86 -18.71 0.63 15.25
CA VAL A 86 -18.09 -0.60 14.71
C VAL A 86 -18.94 -1.84 14.99
N GLN A 87 -19.49 -1.98 16.18
CA GLN A 87 -20.39 -3.11 16.48
C GLN A 87 -21.70 -3.00 15.69
N CYS A 88 -22.30 -1.80 15.62
CA CYS A 88 -23.46 -1.54 14.77
C CYS A 88 -23.15 -1.74 13.27
N PHE A 89 -21.96 -1.38 12.82
CA PHE A 89 -21.51 -1.42 11.43
C PHE A 89 -21.46 -2.85 10.90
N PHE A 90 -20.88 -3.75 11.69
CA PHE A 90 -20.68 -5.12 11.27
C PHE A 90 -21.93 -5.97 11.38
N THR A 91 -22.85 -5.62 12.29
CA THR A 91 -24.05 -6.41 12.58
C THR A 91 -24.92 -6.66 11.33
N PRO A 92 -25.29 -5.66 10.49
CA PRO A 92 -26.10 -5.86 9.30
C PRO A 92 -25.51 -6.82 8.26
N PHE A 93 -24.18 -6.84 8.16
CA PHE A 93 -23.51 -7.75 7.25
C PHE A 93 -23.45 -9.18 7.80
N LEU A 94 -23.50 -9.37 9.11
CA LEU A 94 -23.50 -10.72 9.70
C LEU A 94 -24.92 -11.26 9.88
N HIS A 95 -25.89 -10.40 10.16
CA HIS A 95 -27.27 -10.74 10.48
C HIS A 95 -28.24 -9.79 9.76
N GLU A 96 -28.65 -10.14 8.53
CA GLU A 96 -29.54 -9.32 7.71
C GLU A 96 -30.92 -9.11 8.34
N GLU A 97 -31.39 -10.05 9.16
CA GLU A 97 -32.65 -9.98 9.90
C GLU A 97 -32.74 -8.71 10.77
N MET A 98 -31.60 -8.20 11.23
CA MET A 98 -31.52 -6.98 12.05
C MET A 98 -31.94 -5.72 11.26
N LEU A 99 -31.93 -5.77 9.93
CA LEU A 99 -32.38 -4.68 9.06
C LEU A 99 -33.87 -4.43 9.17
N ASP A 100 -34.67 -5.39 9.66
CA ASP A 100 -36.12 -5.22 9.81
C ASP A 100 -36.45 -4.06 10.77
N SER A 101 -35.63 -3.87 11.80
CA SER A 101 -35.75 -2.77 12.76
C SER A 101 -35.21 -1.41 12.26
N PHE A 102 -34.59 -1.38 11.08
CA PHE A 102 -33.90 -0.22 10.53
C PHE A 102 -34.81 0.56 9.57
N VAL A 103 -35.40 1.66 10.06
CA VAL A 103 -36.27 2.56 9.28
C VAL A 103 -35.84 4.02 9.52
N ILE A 104 -35.10 4.60 8.57
CA ILE A 104 -34.52 5.94 8.68
C ILE A 104 -35.52 7.03 8.27
N GLU A 105 -36.16 6.86 7.11
CA GLU A 105 -37.22 7.76 6.65
C GLU A 105 -38.53 6.99 6.52
N LYS A 106 -39.62 7.54 7.06
CA LYS A 106 -40.96 6.94 6.96
C LYS A 106 -41.31 6.65 5.50
N GLY A 107 -41.24 5.38 5.12
CA GLY A 107 -41.70 4.87 3.83
C GLY A 107 -40.70 4.92 2.67
N LYS A 108 -39.43 5.33 2.85
CA LYS A 108 -38.48 5.42 1.72
C LYS A 108 -37.53 4.23 1.56
N MET A 109 -37.10 3.58 2.64
CA MET A 109 -36.23 2.40 2.58
C MET A 109 -37.03 1.15 2.92
N THR A 110 -37.49 0.44 1.91
CA THR A 110 -38.32 -0.76 2.08
C THR A 110 -37.53 -2.04 1.80
N ARG A 111 -36.47 -1.95 0.98
CA ARG A 111 -35.64 -3.10 0.60
C ARG A 111 -34.40 -3.21 1.48
N ASN A 112 -33.95 -4.44 1.72
CA ASN A 112 -32.76 -4.70 2.53
C ASN A 112 -31.50 -4.17 1.84
N GLU A 113 -31.41 -4.19 0.51
CA GLU A 113 -30.26 -3.63 -0.21
C GLU A 113 -30.14 -2.11 -0.01
N GLU A 114 -31.25 -1.37 0.00
CA GLU A 114 -31.26 0.09 0.25
C GLU A 114 -30.73 0.40 1.65
N LYS A 115 -31.16 -0.38 2.65
CA LYS A 115 -30.70 -0.26 4.03
C LYS A 115 -29.20 -0.60 4.15
N MET A 116 -28.75 -1.65 3.47
CA MET A 116 -27.34 -2.05 3.45
C MET A 116 -26.45 -1.00 2.77
N ILE A 117 -26.90 -0.39 1.67
CA ILE A 117 -26.20 0.72 1.02
C ILE A 117 -26.07 1.89 1.97
N TYR A 118 -27.14 2.24 2.70
CA TYR A 118 -27.07 3.30 3.69
C TYR A 118 -26.02 2.99 4.76
N VAL A 119 -26.03 1.77 5.33
CA VAL A 119 -25.03 1.36 6.33
C VAL A 119 -23.64 1.49 5.74
N LEU A 120 -23.40 0.98 4.53
CA LEU A 120 -22.10 1.01 3.85
C LEU A 120 -21.57 2.43 3.62
N LEU A 121 -22.42 3.33 3.15
CA LEU A 121 -22.06 4.74 2.90
C LEU A 121 -21.62 5.45 4.18
N HIS A 122 -22.25 5.16 5.31
CA HIS A 122 -21.96 5.87 6.57
C HIS A 122 -20.83 5.23 7.38
N THR A 123 -20.27 4.11 6.91
CA THR A 123 -19.32 3.31 7.68
C THR A 123 -17.98 3.14 6.99
N SER A 124 -17.95 3.11 5.65
CA SER A 124 -16.70 3.21 4.88
C SER A 124 -15.97 4.54 5.07
N TYR A 125 -16.69 5.59 5.50
CA TYR A 125 -16.14 6.90 5.83
C TYR A 125 -16.11 7.20 7.35
N ALA A 126 -16.42 6.21 8.18
CA ALA A 126 -16.40 6.40 9.62
C ALA A 126 -14.97 6.70 10.11
N PRO A 127 -14.79 7.59 11.10
CA PRO A 127 -13.49 7.96 11.65
C PRO A 127 -12.96 6.87 12.59
N LEU A 128 -12.67 5.71 12.02
CA LEU A 128 -12.04 4.56 12.67
C LEU A 128 -10.60 4.86 13.15
N SER A 129 -10.06 6.01 12.75
CA SER A 129 -8.78 6.55 13.22
C SER A 129 -8.77 6.84 14.73
N LEU A 130 -9.94 7.09 15.35
CA LEU A 130 -10.06 7.34 16.78
C LEU A 130 -9.96 6.07 17.65
N ILE A 131 -10.10 4.89 17.03
CA ILE A 131 -10.06 3.61 17.75
C ILE A 131 -8.60 3.22 18.01
N SER A 132 -8.30 2.97 19.28
CA SER A 132 -6.96 2.56 19.69
C SER A 132 -6.59 1.20 19.12
N MET A 133 -5.30 0.88 19.15
CA MET A 133 -4.81 -0.40 18.65
C MET A 133 -5.37 -1.59 19.43
N GLN A 134 -5.44 -1.48 20.76
CA GLN A 134 -5.94 -2.55 21.61
C GLN A 134 -7.41 -2.84 21.33
N GLU A 135 -8.23 -1.80 21.26
CA GLU A 135 -9.65 -1.93 20.97
C GLU A 135 -9.89 -2.56 19.59
N TRP A 136 -9.11 -2.17 18.57
CA TRP A 136 -9.20 -2.79 17.24
C TRP A 136 -9.04 -4.32 17.27
N LYS A 137 -8.14 -4.81 18.14
CA LYS A 137 -7.89 -6.24 18.34
C LYS A 137 -8.99 -6.89 19.18
N ASP A 138 -9.36 -6.27 20.30
CA ASP A 138 -10.40 -6.77 21.20
C ASP A 138 -11.74 -6.98 20.45
N PHE A 139 -12.06 -6.08 19.52
CA PHE A 139 -13.31 -6.14 18.74
C PHE A 139 -13.19 -6.91 17.41
N GLN A 140 -12.06 -7.57 17.16
CA GLN A 140 -11.85 -8.43 15.98
C GLN A 140 -12.14 -7.71 14.65
N VAL A 141 -11.81 -6.41 14.58
CA VAL A 141 -12.23 -5.55 13.47
C VAL A 141 -11.64 -6.02 12.14
N THR A 142 -10.41 -6.53 12.15
CA THR A 142 -9.76 -7.12 10.97
C THR A 142 -10.56 -8.28 10.39
N GLU A 143 -11.00 -9.22 11.23
CA GLU A 143 -11.71 -10.43 10.79
C GLU A 143 -13.07 -10.05 10.21
N LYS A 144 -13.79 -9.17 10.90
CA LYS A 144 -15.09 -8.65 10.43
C LYS A 144 -14.96 -7.89 9.12
N CYS A 145 -13.93 -7.05 8.93
CA CYS A 145 -13.71 -6.38 7.64
C CYS A 145 -13.49 -7.38 6.48
N ILE A 146 -12.74 -8.47 6.72
CA ILE A 146 -12.51 -9.50 5.70
C ILE A 146 -13.80 -10.28 5.40
N GLU A 147 -14.59 -10.61 6.42
CA GLU A 147 -15.89 -11.27 6.25
C GLU A 147 -16.87 -10.41 5.45
N ILE A 148 -16.91 -9.11 5.71
CA ILE A 148 -17.77 -8.18 4.99
C ILE A 148 -17.31 -8.02 3.55
N ALA A 149 -16.00 -7.86 3.31
CA ALA A 149 -15.45 -7.84 1.96
C ALA A 149 -15.85 -9.10 1.20
N LYS A 150 -15.77 -10.28 1.84
CA LYS A 150 -16.21 -11.54 1.24
C LYS A 150 -17.71 -11.54 0.96
N LYS A 151 -18.55 -11.11 1.91
CA LYS A 151 -19.99 -11.08 1.71
C LYS A 151 -20.41 -10.15 0.57
N LEU A 152 -19.80 -8.96 0.49
CA LEU A 152 -20.05 -8.00 -0.58
C LEU A 152 -19.57 -8.53 -1.93
N LEU A 153 -18.37 -9.12 -2.01
CA LEU A 153 -17.86 -9.70 -3.25
C LEU A 153 -18.82 -10.74 -3.84
N HIS A 154 -19.44 -11.56 -2.98
CA HIS A 154 -20.39 -12.60 -3.36
C HIS A 154 -21.86 -12.12 -3.38
N TRP A 155 -22.11 -10.82 -3.29
CA TRP A 155 -23.48 -10.29 -3.22
C TRP A 155 -24.25 -10.54 -4.52
N ASN A 156 -25.54 -10.85 -4.38
CA ASN A 156 -26.39 -11.13 -5.54
C ASN A 156 -26.68 -9.85 -6.35
N CYS A 157 -26.38 -9.90 -7.65
CA CYS A 157 -26.48 -8.75 -8.56
C CYS A 157 -27.75 -8.75 -9.42
N THR A 158 -28.83 -9.36 -8.95
CA THR A 158 -30.12 -9.33 -9.67
C THR A 158 -30.79 -7.95 -9.67
N THR A 159 -30.40 -7.08 -8.73
CA THR A 159 -30.91 -5.70 -8.59
C THR A 159 -29.78 -4.69 -8.80
N GLN A 160 -30.13 -3.45 -9.17
CA GLN A 160 -29.14 -2.37 -9.32
C GLN A 160 -28.45 -2.08 -7.98
N GLU A 161 -29.21 -2.10 -6.89
CA GLU A 161 -28.72 -1.93 -5.53
C GLU A 161 -27.78 -3.08 -5.12
N GLY A 162 -28.11 -4.33 -5.49
CA GLY A 162 -27.23 -5.48 -5.29
C GLY A 162 -25.91 -5.38 -6.06
N MET A 163 -25.94 -4.87 -7.30
CA MET A 163 -24.73 -4.60 -8.07
C MET A 163 -23.86 -3.52 -7.40
N LEU A 164 -24.46 -2.44 -6.90
CA LEU A 164 -23.73 -1.41 -6.16
C LEU A 164 -23.07 -1.99 -4.91
N LEU A 165 -23.77 -2.82 -4.13
CA LEU A 165 -23.19 -3.50 -2.98
C LEU A 165 -22.02 -4.39 -3.39
N GLN A 166 -22.16 -5.15 -4.48
CA GLN A 166 -21.07 -6.02 -4.94
C GLN A 166 -19.81 -5.23 -5.24
N LEU A 167 -19.92 -4.05 -5.85
CA LEU A 167 -18.76 -3.20 -6.22
C LEU A 167 -18.03 -2.58 -5.02
N GLU A 168 -18.61 -2.62 -3.83
CA GLU A 168 -18.10 -1.88 -2.67
C GLU A 168 -17.19 -2.71 -1.74
N TRP A 169 -16.97 -3.98 -2.06
CA TRP A 169 -16.13 -4.90 -1.27
C TRP A 169 -14.70 -4.39 -1.07
N MET A 170 -14.12 -3.73 -2.07
CA MET A 170 -12.75 -3.21 -2.04
C MET A 170 -12.54 -2.11 -0.98
N ARG A 171 -13.59 -1.37 -0.58
CA ARG A 171 -13.45 -0.31 0.44
C ARG A 171 -12.97 -0.85 1.78
N TYR A 172 -13.35 -2.07 2.13
CA TYR A 172 -12.93 -2.71 3.37
C TYR A 172 -11.47 -3.14 3.32
N LEU A 173 -10.96 -3.52 2.15
CA LEU A 173 -9.53 -3.77 1.98
C LEU A 173 -8.73 -2.46 2.05
N TYR A 174 -9.25 -1.36 1.51
CA TYR A 174 -8.63 -0.04 1.65
C TYR A 174 -8.62 0.46 3.09
N LEU A 175 -9.67 0.19 3.87
CA LEU A 175 -9.67 0.46 5.31
C LEU A 175 -8.54 -0.30 6.03
N LEU A 176 -8.35 -1.59 5.70
CA LEU A 176 -7.26 -2.39 6.25
C LEU A 176 -5.89 -1.89 5.80
N ARG A 177 -5.76 -1.44 4.54
CA ARG A 177 -4.56 -0.76 4.03
C ARG A 177 -4.24 0.47 4.87
N ASP A 178 -5.20 1.35 5.09
CA ASP A 178 -4.98 2.59 5.86
C ASP A 178 -4.56 2.26 7.28
N ARG A 179 -5.18 1.24 7.89
CA ARG A 179 -4.79 0.77 9.21
C ARG A 179 -3.36 0.19 9.23
N MET A 180 -2.94 -0.54 8.20
CA MET A 180 -1.58 -1.04 8.07
C MET A 180 -0.57 0.10 7.86
N LEU A 181 -0.91 1.13 7.08
CA LEU A 181 -0.05 2.29 6.86
C LEU A 181 0.09 3.14 8.13
N GLN A 182 -1.00 3.30 8.89
CA GLN A 182 -1.01 4.04 10.16
C GLN A 182 -0.29 3.27 11.28
N PHE A 183 -0.46 1.94 11.33
CA PHE A 183 0.11 1.06 12.35
C PHE A 183 0.76 -0.19 11.73
N PRO A 184 1.98 -0.08 11.15
CA PRO A 184 2.65 -1.19 10.46
C PRO A 184 2.87 -2.45 11.30
N GLN A 185 2.91 -2.33 12.62
CA GLN A 185 3.01 -3.47 13.53
C GLN A 185 1.78 -4.42 13.44
N ASN A 186 0.64 -3.98 12.90
CA ASN A 186 -0.55 -4.82 12.69
C ASN A 186 -0.49 -5.65 11.41
N CYS A 187 0.50 -5.42 10.54
CA CYS A 187 0.64 -6.19 9.31
C CYS A 187 0.81 -7.69 9.57
N SER A 188 1.33 -8.09 10.75
CA SER A 188 1.41 -9.50 11.16
C SER A 188 0.05 -10.18 11.28
N ASP A 189 -0.99 -9.41 11.60
CA ASP A 189 -2.33 -9.92 11.88
C ASP A 189 -3.22 -9.77 10.63
N ILE A 190 -3.08 -8.65 9.91
CA ILE A 190 -3.92 -8.30 8.75
C ILE A 190 -3.49 -9.05 7.49
N LEU A 191 -2.19 -9.06 7.15
CA LEU A 191 -1.72 -9.63 5.87
C LEU A 191 -2.00 -11.13 5.74
N PRO A 192 -1.88 -11.97 6.79
CA PRO A 192 -2.24 -13.38 6.66
C PRO A 192 -3.73 -13.60 6.36
N GLN A 193 -4.62 -12.79 6.92
CA GLN A 193 -6.06 -12.88 6.64
C GLN A 193 -6.38 -12.42 5.21
N MET A 194 -5.75 -11.33 4.74
CA MET A 194 -5.82 -10.93 3.34
C MET A 194 -5.29 -12.00 2.39
N ASN A 195 -4.18 -12.67 2.76
CA ASN A 195 -3.64 -13.76 1.97
C ASN A 195 -4.63 -14.93 1.85
N LYS A 196 -5.29 -15.33 2.94
CA LYS A 196 -6.36 -16.34 2.88
C LYS A 196 -7.50 -15.91 1.98
N PHE A 197 -7.90 -14.64 2.06
CA PHE A 197 -8.96 -14.08 1.20
C PHE A 197 -8.61 -14.20 -0.29
N PHE A 198 -7.37 -13.89 -0.69
CA PHE A 198 -6.93 -13.97 -2.10
C PHE A 198 -6.58 -15.39 -2.56
N GLN A 199 -6.26 -16.31 -1.65
CA GLN A 199 -6.02 -17.72 -1.94
C GLN A 199 -7.30 -18.53 -2.12
N ASP A 200 -8.45 -18.02 -1.67
CA ASP A 200 -9.74 -18.68 -1.84
C ASP A 200 -10.17 -18.61 -3.32
N ASP A 201 -10.12 -19.77 -4.00
CA ASP A 201 -10.47 -19.90 -5.42
C ASP A 201 -11.90 -19.40 -5.72
N THR A 202 -12.82 -19.48 -4.75
CA THR A 202 -14.19 -18.99 -4.93
C THR A 202 -14.23 -17.47 -5.06
N ASN A 203 -13.42 -16.76 -4.28
CA ASN A 203 -13.26 -15.30 -4.40
C ASN A 203 -12.55 -14.95 -5.73
N GLY A 204 -11.49 -15.71 -6.05
CA GLY A 204 -10.69 -15.49 -7.25
C GLY A 204 -11.45 -15.66 -8.57
N GLN A 205 -12.55 -16.41 -8.58
CA GLN A 205 -13.42 -16.55 -9.77
C GLN A 205 -14.28 -15.32 -10.03
N ILE A 206 -14.59 -14.52 -9.01
CA ILE A 206 -15.46 -13.34 -9.12
C ILE A 206 -14.67 -12.10 -9.52
N PHE A 207 -13.38 -12.01 -9.15
CA PHE A 207 -12.56 -10.85 -9.47
C PHE A 207 -12.63 -10.51 -10.96
N ASN A 208 -13.17 -9.33 -11.24
CA ASN A 208 -13.20 -8.75 -12.57
C ASN A 208 -11.85 -8.06 -12.87
N GLN A 209 -11.76 -7.44 -14.05
CA GLN A 209 -10.52 -6.81 -14.49
C GLN A 209 -10.15 -5.57 -13.66
N HIS A 210 -11.14 -4.74 -13.31
CA HIS A 210 -10.95 -3.55 -12.50
C HIS A 210 -10.49 -3.93 -11.09
N ASP A 211 -11.04 -5.00 -10.53
CA ASP A 211 -10.64 -5.52 -9.22
C ASP A 211 -9.14 -5.83 -9.16
N ILE A 212 -8.60 -6.50 -10.19
CA ILE A 212 -7.17 -6.86 -10.22
C ILE A 212 -6.27 -5.63 -10.25
N LEU A 213 -6.65 -4.57 -10.99
CA LEU A 213 -5.89 -3.32 -10.99
C LEU A 213 -5.85 -2.71 -9.59
N GLU A 214 -7.00 -2.58 -8.94
CA GLU A 214 -7.13 -1.98 -7.60
C GLU A 214 -6.37 -2.80 -6.55
N ILE A 215 -6.45 -4.13 -6.60
CA ILE A 215 -5.68 -5.01 -5.70
C ILE A 215 -4.18 -4.81 -5.90
N VAL A 216 -3.71 -4.75 -7.16
CA VAL A 216 -2.30 -4.51 -7.46
C VAL A 216 -1.85 -3.14 -6.95
N GLN A 217 -2.67 -2.09 -7.14
CA GLN A 217 -2.38 -0.74 -6.64
C GLN A 217 -2.27 -0.71 -5.11
N LEU A 218 -3.20 -1.35 -4.41
CA LEU A 218 -3.16 -1.49 -2.95
C LEU A 218 -1.84 -2.13 -2.49
N LEU A 219 -1.41 -3.22 -3.15
CA LEU A 219 -0.14 -3.89 -2.82
C LEU A 219 1.07 -3.00 -3.13
N VAL A 220 1.04 -2.26 -4.25
CA VAL A 220 2.08 -1.28 -4.59
C VAL A 220 2.20 -0.20 -3.51
N GLU A 221 1.09 0.29 -2.96
CA GLU A 221 1.11 1.28 -1.87
C GLU A 221 1.74 0.72 -0.59
N LEU A 222 1.41 -0.53 -0.21
CA LEU A 222 2.04 -1.18 0.94
C LEU A 222 3.55 -1.37 0.75
N THR A 223 3.98 -1.74 -0.46
CA THR A 223 5.41 -1.92 -0.78
C THR A 223 6.20 -0.61 -0.83
N ARG A 224 5.54 0.55 -0.92
CA ARG A 224 6.19 1.87 -0.80
C ARG A 224 6.48 2.26 0.64
N SER A 225 5.80 1.64 1.62
CA SER A 225 6.04 1.92 3.03
C SER A 225 7.32 1.27 3.52
N LYS A 226 8.28 2.09 3.96
CA LYS A 226 9.55 1.61 4.51
C LYS A 226 9.34 0.75 5.76
N GLN A 227 8.46 1.16 6.66
CA GLN A 227 8.21 0.43 7.92
C GLN A 227 7.63 -0.97 7.66
N ILE A 228 6.74 -1.11 6.68
CA ILE A 228 6.17 -2.41 6.29
C ILE A 228 7.23 -3.27 5.60
N THR A 229 8.01 -2.68 4.70
CA THR A 229 8.97 -3.44 3.89
C THR A 229 10.31 -3.74 4.59
N GLU A 230 10.61 -3.11 5.72
CA GLU A 230 11.72 -3.51 6.60
C GLU A 230 11.35 -4.73 7.46
N SER A 231 10.06 -4.99 7.69
CA SER A 231 9.60 -6.22 8.35
C SER A 231 9.69 -7.42 7.41
N LEU A 232 10.49 -8.43 7.80
CA LEU A 232 10.63 -9.68 7.07
C LEU A 232 9.29 -10.45 6.97
N MET A 233 8.51 -10.45 8.04
CA MET A 233 7.20 -11.11 8.11
C MET A 233 6.21 -10.46 7.16
N SER A 234 6.09 -9.14 7.20
CA SER A 234 5.17 -8.38 6.36
C SER A 234 5.56 -8.49 4.89
N SER A 235 6.86 -8.35 4.58
CA SER A 235 7.38 -8.55 3.23
C SER A 235 7.09 -9.95 2.70
N SER A 236 7.29 -10.99 3.53
CA SER A 236 7.01 -12.37 3.13
C SER A 236 5.52 -12.63 2.88
N ALA A 237 4.64 -12.02 3.69
CA ALA A 237 3.20 -12.13 3.50
C ALA A 237 2.72 -11.41 2.21
N ILE A 238 3.26 -10.22 1.91
CA ILE A 238 2.96 -9.53 0.64
C ILE A 238 3.41 -10.40 -0.55
N LEU A 239 4.62 -10.98 -0.51
CA LEU A 239 5.09 -11.86 -1.57
C LEU A 239 4.17 -13.08 -1.76
N ALA A 240 3.65 -13.67 -0.67
CA ALA A 240 2.70 -14.78 -0.75
C ALA A 240 1.38 -14.36 -1.42
N ILE A 241 0.86 -13.17 -1.09
CA ILE A 241 -0.34 -12.60 -1.73
C ILE A 241 -0.09 -12.41 -3.24
N VAL A 242 1.02 -11.80 -3.64
CA VAL A 242 1.35 -11.60 -5.06
C VAL A 242 1.46 -12.94 -5.78
N GLN A 243 2.05 -13.95 -5.14
CA GLN A 243 2.20 -15.27 -5.74
C GLN A 243 0.83 -15.96 -5.94
N ALA A 244 -0.10 -15.82 -5.00
CA ALA A 244 -1.46 -16.33 -5.13
C ALA A 244 -2.23 -15.64 -6.26
N LEU A 245 -2.05 -14.33 -6.41
CA LEU A 245 -2.74 -13.52 -7.44
C LEU A 245 -2.11 -13.63 -8.84
N LEU A 246 -0.86 -14.11 -8.94
CA LEU A 246 -0.11 -14.11 -10.20
C LEU A 246 -0.86 -14.72 -11.40
N PRO A 247 -1.53 -15.89 -11.30
CA PRO A 247 -2.29 -16.44 -12.43
C PRO A 247 -3.38 -15.51 -12.95
N LYS A 248 -4.04 -14.77 -12.04
CA LYS A 248 -5.11 -13.81 -12.39
C LYS A 248 -4.53 -12.55 -13.00
N ILE A 249 -3.42 -12.05 -12.48
CA ILE A 249 -2.68 -10.93 -13.06
C ILE A 249 -2.28 -11.25 -14.50
N ILE A 250 -1.73 -12.44 -14.75
CA ILE A 250 -1.34 -12.88 -16.10
C ILE A 250 -2.55 -12.90 -17.03
N ALA A 251 -3.65 -13.53 -16.62
CA ALA A 251 -4.87 -13.61 -17.43
C ALA A 251 -5.42 -12.22 -17.79
N GLN A 252 -5.34 -11.24 -16.88
CA GLN A 252 -5.78 -9.88 -17.18
C GLN A 252 -4.83 -9.11 -18.09
N MET A 253 -3.52 -9.32 -17.94
CA MET A 253 -2.54 -8.70 -18.82
C MET A 253 -2.70 -9.22 -20.26
N ASP A 254 -2.90 -10.53 -20.45
CA ASP A 254 -3.14 -11.12 -21.79
C ASP A 254 -4.39 -10.55 -22.48
N GLY A 255 -5.41 -10.15 -21.71
CA GLY A 255 -6.67 -9.63 -22.23
C GLY A 255 -6.72 -8.11 -22.44
N MET A 256 -5.77 -7.33 -21.90
CA MET A 256 -5.90 -5.87 -21.80
C MET A 256 -4.60 -5.11 -22.11
N ASN A 257 -4.69 -4.11 -22.99
CA ASN A 257 -3.61 -3.15 -23.25
C ASN A 257 -3.73 -1.90 -22.35
N SER A 258 -3.88 -2.09 -21.03
CA SER A 258 -3.94 -0.97 -20.08
C SER A 258 -2.53 -0.59 -19.61
N SER A 259 -2.07 0.60 -20.01
CA SER A 259 -0.76 1.14 -19.59
C SER A 259 -0.67 1.26 -18.06
N THR A 260 -1.77 1.64 -17.39
CA THR A 260 -1.87 1.73 -15.92
C THR A 260 -1.67 0.38 -15.25
N LEU A 261 -2.33 -0.68 -15.74
CA LEU A 261 -2.16 -2.03 -15.18
C LEU A 261 -0.74 -2.54 -15.38
N ILE A 262 -0.20 -2.41 -16.59
CA ILE A 262 1.17 -2.86 -16.90
C ILE A 262 2.17 -2.10 -16.03
N PHE A 263 2.00 -0.80 -15.85
CA PHE A 263 2.83 0.01 -14.95
C PHE A 263 2.75 -0.50 -13.50
N ALA A 264 1.54 -0.67 -12.96
CA ALA A 264 1.35 -1.10 -11.57
C ALA A 264 1.92 -2.51 -11.33
N VAL A 265 1.68 -3.46 -12.25
CA VAL A 265 2.24 -4.81 -12.17
C VAL A 265 3.76 -4.79 -12.29
N ALA A 266 4.33 -4.00 -13.21
CA ALA A 266 5.78 -3.87 -13.34
C ALA A 266 6.44 -3.37 -12.05
N GLN A 267 5.85 -2.37 -11.39
CA GLN A 267 6.33 -1.84 -10.11
C GLN A 267 6.27 -2.91 -9.01
N LEU A 268 5.15 -3.63 -8.91
CA LEU A 268 4.97 -4.68 -7.90
C LEU A 268 5.96 -5.83 -8.10
N LEU A 269 6.13 -6.30 -9.34
CA LEU A 269 7.06 -7.38 -9.65
C LEU A 269 8.53 -6.95 -9.50
N LEU A 270 8.87 -5.70 -9.82
CA LEU A 270 10.20 -5.16 -9.57
C LEU A 270 10.54 -5.25 -8.08
N TRP A 271 9.59 -4.85 -7.21
CA TRP A 271 9.76 -5.00 -5.77
C TRP A 271 9.92 -6.47 -5.34
N CYS A 272 9.13 -7.39 -5.91
CA CYS A 272 9.25 -8.82 -5.61
C CYS A 272 10.64 -9.39 -5.95
N ILE A 273 11.18 -9.00 -7.11
CA ILE A 273 12.52 -9.41 -7.56
C ILE A 273 13.61 -8.79 -6.69
N GLN A 274 13.48 -7.53 -6.29
CA GLN A 274 14.43 -6.89 -5.37
C GLN A 274 14.53 -7.62 -4.02
N ARG A 275 13.45 -8.27 -3.57
CA ARG A 275 13.39 -9.01 -2.31
C ARG A 275 13.87 -10.46 -2.42
N LYS A 276 13.40 -11.19 -3.45
CA LYS A 276 13.72 -12.62 -3.62
C LYS A 276 14.01 -12.95 -5.10
N PRO A 277 15.13 -12.48 -5.67
CA PRO A 277 15.40 -12.62 -7.10
C PRO A 277 15.52 -14.08 -7.56
N ILE A 278 16.10 -14.94 -6.71
CA ILE A 278 16.31 -16.37 -7.00
C ILE A 278 14.98 -17.12 -7.17
N VAL A 279 13.91 -16.67 -6.47
CA VAL A 279 12.59 -17.31 -6.53
C VAL A 279 11.75 -16.72 -7.66
N TRP A 280 11.71 -15.39 -7.75
CA TRP A 280 10.79 -14.70 -8.66
C TRP A 280 11.23 -14.71 -10.12
N ILE A 281 12.52 -14.56 -10.42
CA ILE A 281 12.95 -14.47 -11.81
C ILE A 281 12.65 -15.78 -12.58
N PRO A 282 13.00 -16.98 -12.05
CA PRO A 282 12.64 -18.24 -12.71
C PRO A 282 11.13 -18.40 -12.84
N LEU A 283 10.36 -18.13 -11.78
CA LEU A 283 8.90 -18.23 -11.80
C LEU A 283 8.27 -17.36 -12.90
N LEU A 284 8.69 -16.09 -12.99
CA LEU A 284 8.18 -15.16 -14.00
C LEU A 284 8.61 -15.54 -15.42
N PHE A 285 9.80 -16.14 -15.57
CA PHE A 285 10.27 -16.63 -16.86
C PHE A 285 9.50 -17.87 -17.33
N GLU A 286 9.32 -18.85 -16.44
CA GLU A 286 8.56 -20.09 -16.70
C GLU A 286 7.10 -19.82 -17.01
N LYS A 287 6.47 -18.89 -16.28
CA LYS A 287 5.08 -18.47 -16.50
C LYS A 287 4.91 -17.56 -17.73
N GLY A 288 5.97 -17.24 -18.46
CA GLY A 288 5.92 -16.41 -19.66
C GLY A 288 5.74 -14.90 -19.42
N VAL A 289 5.65 -14.46 -18.16
CA VAL A 289 5.41 -13.05 -17.78
C VAL A 289 6.47 -12.12 -18.34
N LEU A 290 7.74 -12.52 -18.26
CA LEU A 290 8.84 -11.71 -18.80
C LEU A 290 8.74 -11.54 -20.33
N ARG A 291 8.19 -12.53 -21.04
CA ARG A 291 7.96 -12.42 -22.49
C ARG A 291 6.81 -11.47 -22.81
N MET A 292 5.76 -11.44 -21.98
CA MET A 292 4.67 -10.47 -22.12
C MET A 292 5.20 -9.03 -21.97
N PHE A 293 6.03 -8.77 -20.95
CA PHE A 293 6.66 -7.46 -20.77
C PHE A 293 7.54 -7.02 -21.94
N LEU A 294 8.21 -7.95 -22.64
CA LEU A 294 8.93 -7.63 -23.87
C LEU A 294 8.01 -7.19 -25.01
N HIS A 295 6.84 -7.82 -25.11
CA HIS A 295 5.84 -7.43 -26.10
C HIS A 295 5.32 -6.00 -25.82
N TYR A 296 5.05 -5.66 -24.56
CA TYR A 296 4.51 -4.36 -24.18
C TYR A 296 5.46 -3.18 -24.42
N ILE A 297 6.79 -3.36 -24.38
CA ILE A 297 7.73 -2.28 -24.77
C ILE A 297 7.43 -1.77 -26.19
N GLY A 298 7.05 -2.68 -27.09
CA GLY A 298 6.70 -2.32 -28.47
C GLY A 298 5.37 -1.56 -28.59
N MET A 299 4.42 -1.84 -27.70
CA MET A 299 3.06 -1.28 -27.71
C MET A 299 2.94 0.03 -26.94
N LEU A 300 3.67 0.17 -25.83
CA LEU A 300 3.59 1.30 -24.89
C LEU A 300 4.46 2.49 -25.31
N ARG A 301 4.82 2.66 -26.58
CA ARG A 301 5.86 3.62 -27.00
C ARG A 301 5.64 5.06 -26.54
N ASP A 302 4.38 5.46 -26.42
CA ASP A 302 3.95 6.79 -26.01
C ASP A 302 3.72 6.91 -24.49
N GLU A 303 3.76 5.80 -23.76
CA GLU A 303 3.50 5.69 -22.32
C GLU A 303 4.83 5.55 -21.54
N GLU A 304 5.51 6.68 -21.37
CA GLU A 304 6.90 6.72 -20.87
C GLU A 304 7.10 6.00 -19.53
N GLU A 305 6.18 6.19 -18.58
CA GLU A 305 6.29 5.61 -17.23
C GLU A 305 6.13 4.08 -17.25
N ALA A 306 5.20 3.58 -18.05
CA ALA A 306 4.94 2.15 -18.18
C ALA A 306 6.10 1.44 -18.91
N VAL A 307 6.67 2.07 -19.94
CA VAL A 307 7.90 1.59 -20.60
C VAL A 307 9.06 1.58 -19.63
N LYS A 308 9.28 2.68 -18.89
CA LYS A 308 10.36 2.77 -17.91
C LYS A 308 10.26 1.69 -16.82
N ALA A 309 9.07 1.48 -16.26
CA ALA A 309 8.83 0.44 -15.26
C ALA A 309 9.10 -0.96 -15.82
N THR A 310 8.65 -1.23 -17.05
CA THR A 310 8.89 -2.49 -17.76
C THR A 310 10.38 -2.74 -18.01
N LEU A 311 11.11 -1.70 -18.41
CA LEU A 311 12.56 -1.80 -18.64
C LEU A 311 13.32 -2.07 -17.36
N ARG A 312 12.97 -1.39 -16.26
CA ARG A 312 13.55 -1.65 -14.94
C ARG A 312 13.32 -3.08 -14.51
N LEU A 313 12.10 -3.59 -14.68
CA LEU A 313 11.77 -4.98 -14.39
C LEU A 313 12.70 -5.94 -15.15
N LEU A 314 12.79 -5.79 -16.47
CA LEU A 314 13.59 -6.67 -17.33
C LEU A 314 15.09 -6.56 -17.03
N VAL A 315 15.60 -5.35 -16.86
CA VAL A 315 17.00 -5.10 -16.53
C VAL A 315 17.35 -5.69 -15.17
N GLN A 316 16.48 -5.54 -14.17
CA GLN A 316 16.66 -6.17 -12.86
C GLN A 316 16.73 -7.70 -13.02
N CYS A 317 15.83 -8.31 -13.80
CA CYS A 317 15.88 -9.74 -14.06
C CYS A 317 17.23 -10.16 -14.69
N MET A 318 17.73 -9.41 -15.68
CA MET A 318 19.01 -9.73 -16.32
C MET A 318 20.21 -9.62 -15.37
N LEU A 319 20.23 -8.60 -14.51
CA LEU A 319 21.32 -8.36 -13.57
C LEU A 319 21.46 -9.48 -12.51
N PHE A 320 20.35 -10.14 -12.16
CA PHE A 320 20.32 -11.19 -11.15
C PHE A 320 20.18 -12.61 -11.71
N ASN A 321 19.89 -12.77 -13.02
CA ASN A 321 19.80 -14.07 -13.67
C ASN A 321 20.51 -14.05 -15.04
N GLY A 322 21.64 -14.76 -15.11
CA GLY A 322 22.50 -14.77 -16.29
C GLY A 322 21.92 -15.54 -17.47
N GLU A 323 21.09 -16.56 -17.22
CA GLU A 323 20.42 -17.31 -18.30
C GLU A 323 19.40 -16.42 -19.00
N PHE A 324 18.59 -15.70 -18.22
CA PHE A 324 17.64 -14.73 -18.75
C PHE A 324 18.35 -13.59 -19.49
N ALA A 325 19.46 -13.07 -18.97
CA ALA A 325 20.25 -12.06 -19.67
C ALA A 325 20.77 -12.56 -21.04
N ARG A 326 21.34 -13.77 -21.11
CA ARG A 326 21.79 -14.35 -22.38
C ARG A 326 20.63 -14.53 -23.37
N TYR A 327 19.49 -15.01 -22.90
CA TYR A 327 18.28 -15.10 -23.72
C TYR A 327 17.89 -13.73 -24.28
N LEU A 328 17.80 -12.71 -23.42
CA LEU A 328 17.31 -11.39 -23.82
C LEU A 328 18.22 -10.67 -24.81
N HIS A 329 19.54 -10.78 -24.64
CA HIS A 329 20.52 -10.23 -25.58
C HIS A 329 20.50 -10.90 -26.96
N GLN A 330 19.87 -12.08 -27.09
CA GLN A 330 19.69 -12.77 -28.38
C GLN A 330 18.34 -12.44 -29.05
N VAL A 331 17.39 -11.84 -28.33
CA VAL A 331 16.07 -11.51 -28.88
C VAL A 331 16.19 -10.39 -29.94
N PRO A 332 15.83 -10.64 -31.22
CA PRO A 332 16.09 -9.68 -32.30
C PRO A 332 15.44 -8.30 -32.11
N SER A 333 14.24 -8.24 -31.51
CA SER A 333 13.57 -6.97 -31.22
C SER A 333 14.36 -6.14 -30.21
N MET A 334 14.92 -6.77 -29.17
CA MET A 334 15.73 -6.09 -28.15
C MET A 334 17.11 -5.70 -28.68
N VAL A 335 17.72 -6.51 -29.56
CA VAL A 335 18.97 -6.15 -30.26
C VAL A 335 18.77 -4.92 -31.14
N LYS A 336 17.62 -4.78 -31.81
CA LYS A 336 17.28 -3.56 -32.55
C LYS A 336 17.05 -2.38 -31.61
N TRP A 337 16.36 -2.61 -30.50
CA TRP A 337 16.01 -1.57 -29.54
C TRP A 337 17.22 -1.00 -28.79
N THR A 338 18.21 -1.82 -28.46
CA THR A 338 19.51 -1.39 -27.87
C THR A 338 20.36 -0.52 -28.80
N LYS A 339 20.14 -0.61 -30.11
CA LYS A 339 20.79 0.25 -31.12
C LYS A 339 20.02 1.55 -31.37
N ASN A 340 18.84 1.71 -30.78
CA ASN A 340 18.02 2.91 -30.95
C ASN A 340 18.55 4.03 -30.04
N THR A 341 18.86 5.19 -30.61
CA THR A 341 19.30 6.38 -29.87
C THR A 341 18.26 6.86 -28.85
N TYR A 342 16.97 6.65 -29.14
CA TYR A 342 15.87 6.97 -28.23
C TYR A 342 16.00 6.25 -26.88
N PHE A 343 16.45 4.99 -26.87
CA PHE A 343 16.66 4.26 -25.62
C PHE A 343 17.76 4.91 -24.79
N GLN A 344 18.88 5.25 -25.43
CA GLN A 344 20.04 5.86 -24.77
C GLN A 344 19.72 7.24 -24.22
N GLU A 345 18.98 8.06 -24.97
CA GLU A 345 18.70 9.44 -24.59
C GLU A 345 17.66 9.53 -23.47
N LYS A 346 16.59 8.73 -23.57
CA LYS A 346 15.40 8.84 -22.71
C LYS A 346 15.45 7.96 -21.47
N TYR A 347 16.06 6.77 -21.55
CA TYR A 347 16.15 5.81 -20.45
C TYR A 347 17.61 5.49 -20.13
N ARG A 348 18.39 6.53 -19.82
CA ARG A 348 19.85 6.47 -19.61
C ARG A 348 20.26 5.45 -18.55
N VAL A 349 19.54 5.40 -17.43
CA VAL A 349 19.83 4.46 -16.34
C VAL A 349 19.59 3.03 -16.77
N GLU A 350 18.42 2.77 -17.35
CA GLU A 350 18.03 1.45 -17.84
C GLU A 350 18.99 0.98 -18.95
N TYR A 351 19.44 1.88 -19.83
CA TYR A 351 20.44 1.58 -20.87
C TYR A 351 21.80 1.23 -20.27
N ALA A 352 22.32 1.99 -19.31
CA ALA A 352 23.59 1.67 -18.68
C ALA A 352 23.55 0.34 -17.91
N LEU A 353 22.46 0.07 -17.19
CA LEU A 353 22.26 -1.19 -16.49
C LEU A 353 22.04 -2.37 -17.46
N TRP A 354 21.44 -2.13 -18.63
CA TRP A 354 21.39 -3.10 -19.72
C TRP A 354 22.79 -3.43 -20.25
N THR A 355 23.63 -2.41 -20.46
CA THR A 355 25.03 -2.59 -20.87
C THR A 355 25.80 -3.37 -19.82
N LEU A 356 25.61 -3.07 -18.53
CA LEU A 356 26.19 -3.84 -17.43
C LEU A 356 25.75 -5.31 -17.48
N SER A 357 24.46 -5.60 -17.66
CA SER A 357 23.97 -6.99 -17.70
C SER A 357 24.64 -7.80 -18.81
N LYS A 358 24.94 -7.17 -19.95
CA LYS A 358 25.70 -7.78 -21.05
C LYS A 358 27.13 -8.11 -20.64
N LEU A 359 27.84 -7.15 -20.02
CA LEU A 359 29.22 -7.35 -19.54
C LEU A 359 29.33 -8.46 -18.48
N LEU A 360 28.29 -8.65 -17.66
CA LEU A 360 28.25 -9.71 -16.65
C LEU A 360 28.17 -11.13 -17.24
N VAL A 361 27.51 -11.28 -18.40
CA VAL A 361 27.38 -12.60 -19.08
C VAL A 361 28.40 -12.79 -20.21
N SER A 362 29.03 -11.71 -20.65
CA SER A 362 30.04 -11.67 -21.72
C SER A 362 31.31 -10.93 -21.23
N PRO A 363 32.12 -11.55 -20.36
CA PRO A 363 33.25 -10.90 -19.69
C PRO A 363 34.41 -10.52 -20.63
N GLN A 364 34.34 -10.88 -21.91
CA GLN A 364 35.32 -10.52 -22.95
C GLN A 364 35.09 -9.10 -23.50
N GLU A 365 33.91 -8.51 -23.25
CA GLU A 365 33.59 -7.16 -23.71
C GLU A 365 34.27 -6.09 -22.84
N ASP A 366 34.58 -4.93 -23.44
CA ASP A 366 35.27 -3.84 -22.77
C ASP A 366 34.42 -3.25 -21.62
N PRO A 367 34.89 -3.35 -20.35
CA PRO A 367 34.17 -2.77 -19.22
C PRO A 367 33.99 -1.25 -19.29
N MET A 368 34.84 -0.55 -20.05
CA MET A 368 34.73 0.91 -20.20
C MET A 368 33.42 1.33 -20.86
N ALA A 369 32.79 0.47 -21.67
CA ALA A 369 31.49 0.74 -22.28
C ALA A 369 30.39 1.04 -21.26
N PHE A 370 30.48 0.48 -20.04
CA PHE A 370 29.56 0.81 -18.95
C PHE A 370 29.98 2.09 -18.21
N TYR A 371 31.28 2.23 -17.92
CA TYR A 371 31.78 3.37 -17.14
C TYR A 371 31.59 4.72 -17.83
N THR A 372 31.61 4.76 -19.15
CA THR A 372 31.29 5.97 -19.93
C THR A 372 29.83 6.41 -19.79
N LEU A 373 28.92 5.51 -19.36
CA LEU A 373 27.49 5.79 -19.19
C LEU A 373 27.13 6.21 -17.77
N VAL A 374 27.97 5.91 -16.77
CA VAL A 374 27.75 6.24 -15.34
C VAL A 374 27.49 7.74 -15.09
N PRO A 375 28.19 8.69 -15.75
CA PRO A 375 27.87 10.12 -15.59
C PRO A 375 26.43 10.46 -15.98
N GLY A 376 25.80 9.66 -16.85
CA GLY A 376 24.40 9.83 -17.25
C GLY A 376 23.39 9.67 -16.11
N PHE A 377 23.79 9.11 -14.96
CA PHE A 377 22.96 9.00 -13.76
C PHE A 377 22.82 10.33 -13.01
N PHE A 378 23.75 11.26 -13.23
CA PHE A 378 23.86 12.52 -12.50
C PHE A 378 23.80 13.72 -13.47
N PRO A 379 22.62 14.06 -14.00
CA PRO A 379 22.49 15.08 -15.04
C PRO A 379 22.75 16.48 -14.47
N ALA A 380 23.93 17.05 -14.74
CA ALA A 380 24.39 18.30 -14.15
C ALA A 380 23.51 19.55 -14.34
N ASN A 381 22.50 19.53 -15.23
CA ASN A 381 21.61 20.66 -15.53
C ASN A 381 20.16 20.17 -15.69
N CYS A 382 19.36 20.23 -14.63
CA CYS A 382 17.92 19.99 -14.73
C CYS A 382 17.19 21.30 -15.04
N THR A 383 16.27 21.30 -16.01
CA THR A 383 15.53 22.50 -16.40
C THR A 383 14.30 22.75 -15.52
N THR A 384 13.79 21.70 -14.86
CA THR A 384 12.61 21.77 -14.01
C THR A 384 12.80 20.97 -12.72
N PHE A 385 12.02 21.32 -11.68
CA PHE A 385 11.96 20.57 -10.43
C PHE A 385 11.56 19.10 -10.66
N LEU A 386 10.56 18.85 -11.51
CA LEU A 386 10.10 17.49 -11.79
C LEU A 386 11.21 16.63 -12.41
N GLN A 387 11.97 17.20 -13.34
CA GLN A 387 13.11 16.52 -13.96
C GLN A 387 14.22 16.23 -12.94
N ALA A 388 14.55 17.20 -12.07
CA ALA A 388 15.53 16.99 -11.00
C ALA A 388 15.10 15.86 -10.05
N ARG A 389 13.82 15.83 -9.68
CA ARG A 389 13.25 14.79 -8.83
C ARG A 389 13.31 13.41 -9.49
N GLN A 390 12.90 13.31 -10.75
CA GLN A 390 12.97 12.04 -11.51
C GLN A 390 14.41 11.55 -11.65
N ALA A 391 15.35 12.44 -12.00
CA ALA A 391 16.77 12.10 -12.08
C ALA A 391 17.32 11.61 -10.73
N LEU A 392 16.91 12.21 -9.62
CA LEU A 392 17.31 11.77 -8.28
C LEU A 392 16.76 10.37 -7.96
N TYR A 393 15.49 10.07 -8.28
CA TYR A 393 14.94 8.72 -8.15
C TYR A 393 15.70 7.70 -9.01
N ASP A 394 16.08 8.08 -10.22
CA ASP A 394 16.81 7.22 -11.15
C ASP A 394 18.22 6.90 -10.64
N ALA A 395 18.93 7.89 -10.10
CA ALA A 395 20.22 7.72 -9.46
C ALA A 395 20.14 6.84 -8.21
N VAL A 396 19.12 7.04 -7.36
CA VAL A 396 18.85 6.18 -6.19
C VAL A 396 18.59 4.75 -6.63
N TYR A 397 17.75 4.53 -7.63
CA TYR A 397 17.47 3.20 -8.18
C TYR A 397 18.73 2.49 -8.69
N ALA A 398 19.56 3.19 -9.47
CA ALA A 398 20.80 2.61 -10.01
C ALA A 398 21.77 2.22 -8.88
N THR A 399 21.99 3.12 -7.93
CA THR A 399 22.94 2.90 -6.83
C THR A 399 22.47 1.84 -5.84
N GLU A 400 21.19 1.79 -5.49
CA GLU A 400 20.62 0.71 -4.67
C GLU A 400 20.68 -0.65 -5.38
N THR A 401 20.52 -0.65 -6.72
CA THR A 401 20.72 -1.87 -7.52
C THR A 401 22.16 -2.38 -7.41
N PHE A 402 23.17 -1.51 -7.48
CA PHE A 402 24.57 -1.93 -7.28
C PHE A 402 24.82 -2.51 -5.90
N VAL A 403 24.25 -1.91 -4.85
CA VAL A 403 24.32 -2.45 -3.48
C VAL A 403 23.71 -3.84 -3.41
N ALA A 404 22.51 -4.04 -3.97
CA ALA A 404 21.84 -5.33 -3.98
C ALA A 404 22.64 -6.39 -4.76
N MET A 405 23.25 -6.00 -5.88
CA MET A 405 24.07 -6.87 -6.71
C MET A 405 25.35 -7.36 -6.03
N LYS A 406 25.87 -6.69 -4.99
CA LYS A 406 27.05 -7.17 -4.26
C LYS A 406 26.91 -8.60 -3.73
N LYS A 407 25.69 -9.05 -3.47
CA LYS A 407 25.37 -10.41 -3.01
C LYS A 407 25.17 -11.42 -4.16
N SER A 408 25.14 -10.95 -5.41
CA SER A 408 24.91 -11.77 -6.61
C SER A 408 26.19 -12.44 -7.09
N SER A 409 26.10 -13.72 -7.45
CA SER A 409 27.23 -14.47 -8.00
C SER A 409 27.80 -13.82 -9.27
N LEU A 410 26.93 -13.35 -10.18
CA LEU A 410 27.33 -12.67 -11.42
C LEU A 410 28.21 -11.45 -11.16
N TRP A 411 27.83 -10.65 -10.15
CA TRP A 411 28.59 -9.46 -9.76
C TRP A 411 29.94 -9.85 -9.15
N THR A 412 29.96 -10.84 -8.26
CA THR A 412 31.20 -11.27 -7.60
C THR A 412 32.25 -11.79 -8.59
N THR A 413 31.82 -12.37 -9.71
CA THR A 413 32.71 -12.86 -10.76
C THR A 413 33.19 -11.78 -11.74
N TRP A 414 32.59 -10.59 -11.71
CA TRP A 414 32.94 -9.53 -12.66
C TRP A 414 34.20 -8.78 -12.23
N ALA A 415 35.28 -8.90 -13.03
CA ALA A 415 36.61 -8.39 -12.67
C ALA A 415 36.68 -6.85 -12.55
N ALA A 416 35.83 -6.12 -13.27
CA ALA A 416 35.87 -4.66 -13.30
C ALA A 416 35.05 -4.00 -12.18
N LYS A 417 34.41 -4.76 -11.29
CA LYS A 417 33.50 -4.26 -10.25
C LYS A 417 34.14 -3.23 -9.30
N ASP A 418 35.43 -3.36 -9.00
CA ASP A 418 36.13 -2.52 -8.01
C ASP A 418 36.29 -1.07 -8.49
N LYS A 419 36.21 -0.83 -9.81
CA LYS A 419 36.26 0.52 -10.38
C LYS A 419 34.98 1.32 -10.15
N LEU A 420 33.85 0.66 -9.85
CA LEU A 420 32.57 1.34 -9.63
C LEU A 420 32.60 2.24 -8.40
N GLY A 421 33.19 1.79 -7.30
CA GLY A 421 33.33 2.60 -6.09
C GLY A 421 34.11 3.88 -6.35
N ILE A 422 35.22 3.77 -7.10
CA ILE A 422 36.06 4.91 -7.49
C ILE A 422 35.25 5.88 -8.36
N SER A 423 34.60 5.38 -9.42
CA SER A 423 33.80 6.22 -10.32
C SER A 423 32.66 6.95 -9.62
N LEU A 424 31.96 6.30 -8.69
CA LEU A 424 30.88 6.96 -7.94
C LEU A 424 31.39 7.98 -6.91
N SER A 425 32.59 7.76 -6.35
CA SER A 425 33.17 8.66 -5.35
C SER A 425 33.43 10.08 -5.88
N GLU A 426 33.70 10.21 -7.19
CA GLU A 426 33.94 11.50 -7.86
C GLU A 426 32.71 12.41 -7.87
N PHE A 427 31.50 11.83 -7.79
CA PHE A 427 30.24 12.57 -7.82
C PHE A 427 29.78 13.02 -6.44
N VAL A 428 30.19 12.34 -5.36
CA VAL A 428 29.74 12.60 -3.97
C VAL A 428 29.87 14.07 -3.57
N PRO A 429 31.01 14.76 -3.81
CA PRO A 429 31.17 16.16 -3.43
C PRO A 429 30.26 17.12 -4.21
N LYS A 430 29.77 16.70 -5.39
CA LYS A 430 29.02 17.53 -6.34
C LYS A 430 27.52 17.23 -6.35
N LEU A 431 27.05 16.22 -5.60
CA LEU A 431 25.67 15.72 -5.67
C LEU A 431 24.61 16.81 -5.59
N ASN A 432 24.74 17.76 -4.66
CA ASN A 432 23.74 18.82 -4.50
C ASN A 432 23.65 19.73 -5.74
N GLY A 433 24.77 19.98 -6.41
CA GLY A 433 24.80 20.76 -7.65
C GLY A 433 24.35 19.97 -8.88
N LEU A 434 24.55 18.65 -8.88
CA LEU A 434 24.21 17.77 -10.00
C LEU A 434 22.71 17.54 -10.20
N PHE A 435 21.86 17.95 -9.27
CA PHE A 435 20.40 17.92 -9.42
C PHE A 435 19.78 19.31 -9.23
N ALA A 436 20.57 20.36 -9.38
CA ALA A 436 20.09 21.73 -9.29
C ALA A 436 19.19 22.07 -10.49
N TYR A 437 18.20 22.93 -10.24
CA TYR A 437 17.28 23.46 -11.24
C TYR A 437 17.04 24.95 -10.96
N PRO A 438 16.70 25.76 -11.99
CA PRO A 438 16.42 27.18 -11.81
C PRO A 438 15.17 27.37 -10.94
N MET A 439 15.31 28.02 -9.78
CA MET A 439 14.18 28.48 -8.98
C MET A 439 13.68 29.82 -9.54
N LYS A 440 12.38 29.96 -9.79
CA LYS A 440 11.78 31.24 -10.17
C LYS A 440 11.76 32.18 -8.94
N GLU A 441 12.16 33.43 -9.12
CA GLU A 441 12.31 34.44 -8.06
C GLU A 441 10.97 34.89 -7.40
N ASP A 442 9.81 34.53 -7.96
CA ASP A 442 8.48 35.03 -7.54
C ASP A 442 7.57 34.02 -6.81
N ALA A 443 8.08 32.91 -6.28
CA ALA A 443 7.25 31.97 -5.52
C ALA A 443 7.24 32.35 -4.02
N THR A 444 6.17 33.02 -3.57
CA THR A 444 5.85 33.24 -2.15
C THR A 444 5.96 31.91 -1.37
N GLN A 445 6.91 31.86 -0.44
CA GLN A 445 7.58 30.65 0.06
C GLN A 445 6.85 29.84 1.14
N GLU A 446 5.61 30.14 1.52
CA GLU A 446 5.18 29.75 2.88
C GLU A 446 4.40 28.44 3.06
N GLU A 447 3.82 27.80 2.03
CA GLU A 447 3.02 26.56 2.26
C GLU A 447 3.45 25.31 1.48
N TYR A 448 4.18 25.43 0.36
CA TYR A 448 4.60 24.26 -0.45
C TYR A 448 5.95 23.64 -0.05
N SER A 449 6.73 24.26 0.84
CA SER A 449 8.18 23.99 0.94
C SER A 449 8.63 22.97 1.99
N LYS A 450 7.87 22.67 3.05
CA LYS A 450 8.39 21.87 4.18
C LYS A 450 8.35 20.36 3.95
N THR A 451 7.24 19.81 3.43
CA THR A 451 7.10 18.37 3.17
C THR A 451 7.93 17.93 1.97
N GLU A 452 7.98 18.72 0.91
CA GLU A 452 8.74 18.39 -0.31
C GLU A 452 10.25 18.50 -0.12
N SER A 453 10.73 19.49 0.64
CA SER A 453 12.14 19.57 1.02
C SER A 453 12.57 18.38 1.88
N THR A 454 11.72 17.96 2.83
CA THR A 454 11.96 16.77 3.65
C THR A 454 12.10 15.50 2.80
N PHE A 455 11.21 15.32 1.82
CA PHE A 455 11.26 14.17 0.92
C PHE A 455 12.51 14.14 0.04
N GLN A 456 12.89 15.29 -0.52
CA GLN A 456 14.10 15.41 -1.34
C GLN A 456 15.38 15.14 -0.51
N LEU A 457 15.43 15.64 0.73
CA LEU A 457 16.51 15.33 1.67
C LEU A 457 16.61 13.82 1.95
N MET A 458 15.48 13.14 2.17
CA MET A 458 15.46 11.68 2.35
C MET A 458 16.03 10.93 1.14
N LEU A 459 15.74 11.37 -0.09
CA LEU A 459 16.30 10.77 -1.30
C LEU A 459 17.81 11.01 -1.43
N PHE A 460 18.30 12.21 -1.10
CA PHE A 460 19.74 12.49 -1.07
C PHE A 460 20.47 11.63 -0.03
N ASP A 461 19.87 11.45 1.14
CA ASP A 461 20.45 10.60 2.19
C ASP A 461 20.49 9.13 1.76
N ARG A 462 19.44 8.64 1.08
CA ARG A 462 19.43 7.31 0.46
C ARG A 462 20.53 7.17 -0.58
N LEU A 463 20.66 8.14 -1.49
CA LEU A 463 21.68 8.14 -2.54
C LEU A 463 23.09 8.09 -1.94
N ARG A 464 23.39 8.97 -0.96
CA ARG A 464 24.69 8.99 -0.28
C ARG A 464 24.96 7.68 0.45
N LYS A 465 23.96 7.12 1.14
CA LYS A 465 24.08 5.82 1.82
C LYS A 465 24.36 4.69 0.83
N ALA A 466 23.66 4.65 -0.30
CA ALA A 466 23.85 3.64 -1.34
C ALA A 466 25.22 3.75 -2.02
N ILE A 467 25.68 4.97 -2.34
CA ILE A 467 27.04 5.20 -2.86
C ILE A 467 28.08 4.74 -1.84
N LYS A 468 27.94 5.13 -0.57
CA LYS A 468 28.87 4.71 0.50
C LYS A 468 28.90 3.19 0.63
N GLN A 469 27.75 2.53 0.66
CA GLN A 469 27.66 1.07 0.69
C GLN A 469 28.24 0.42 -0.57
N THR A 470 28.29 1.13 -1.70
CA THR A 470 28.93 0.65 -2.94
C THR A 470 30.45 0.78 -2.86
N ILE A 471 30.97 1.85 -2.24
CA ILE A 471 32.40 2.10 -2.01
C ILE A 471 32.98 1.15 -0.94
N ASP A 472 32.28 0.99 0.18
CA ASP A 472 32.74 0.18 1.31
C ASP A 472 32.69 -1.31 0.89
N GLY A 473 33.83 -1.81 0.43
CA GLY A 473 33.97 -3.10 -0.23
C GLY A 473 33.67 -4.34 0.62
N ASN A 474 33.33 -4.22 1.92
CA ASN A 474 33.20 -5.39 2.81
C ASN A 474 32.32 -5.25 4.07
N SER A 475 31.61 -4.14 4.32
CA SER A 475 30.74 -4.05 5.50
C SER A 475 29.30 -4.46 5.17
N VAL A 476 29.06 -5.76 5.09
CA VAL A 476 27.71 -6.30 5.29
C VAL A 476 27.33 -6.05 6.75
N GLY A 477 26.77 -4.87 7.03
CA GLY A 477 25.93 -4.72 8.21
C GLY A 477 24.79 -5.73 8.06
N LYS A 478 24.64 -6.60 9.06
CA LYS A 478 23.52 -7.54 9.19
C LYS A 478 22.22 -6.79 8.88
N LEU A 479 21.58 -7.19 7.80
CA LEU A 479 20.16 -7.00 7.55
C LEU A 479 19.62 -8.43 7.48
N ASP A 480 19.10 -8.89 8.62
CA ASP A 480 18.30 -10.10 8.75
C ASP A 480 16.98 -9.94 7.98
#